data_AF-A0A839WKI9-F1
#
_entry.id   AF-A0A839WKI9-F1
#
_cell.length_a   1.000
_cell.length_b   1.000
_cell.length_c   1.000
_cell.angle_alpha   90.00
_cell.angle_beta   90.00
_cell.angle_gamma   90.00
#
_symmetry.space_group_name_H-M   'P 1'
#
loop_
_entity.id
_entity.type
_entity.pdbx_description
1 polymer ?
#
loop_
_entity_poly.entity_id
_entity_poly.type
_entity_poly.pdbx_seq_one_letter_code
_entity_poly.pdbx_strand_id
1 'polypeptide(L)'
;MPVPVLALLAVAAPGAALAQSPAASAPTAQQQIENARIEYAQVLRAEPVYQTLRATSMVERCEATTPVTADSQRRGFARVVGAVKDVLRSDDEKVEEVDRSAGGDCRMVPVEREFRRPIAYDVDYVYKGVKYRSRLPYDPGNRLRVRVSVTPIVEPR
;
A
#
# COMPACT_ATOMS: atom_id res chain seq x y z
N MET A 1 4.92 -28.07 -85.97
CA MET A 1 4.03 -29.25 -85.97
C MET A 1 4.70 -30.35 -85.17
N PRO A 2 4.16 -30.91 -84.06
CA PRO A 2 3.24 -30.40 -83.04
C PRO A 2 3.84 -30.43 -81.59
N VAL A 3 3.32 -29.52 -80.75
CA VAL A 3 3.02 -29.55 -79.30
C VAL A 3 3.93 -30.33 -78.31
N PRO A 4 4.40 -29.65 -77.25
CA PRO A 4 4.44 -30.25 -75.92
C PRO A 4 3.56 -29.47 -74.91
N VAL A 5 2.58 -30.20 -74.40
CA VAL A 5 2.13 -30.27 -72.99
C VAL A 5 2.11 -28.94 -72.22
N LEU A 6 0.95 -28.29 -72.22
CA LEU A 6 0.61 -27.24 -71.27
C LEU A 6 0.08 -27.93 -70.00
N ALA A 7 0.92 -27.99 -68.97
CA ALA A 7 0.57 -28.54 -67.67
C ALA A 7 -0.47 -27.63 -66.98
N LEU A 8 -1.67 -28.16 -66.77
CA LEU A 8 -2.71 -27.56 -65.93
C LEU A 8 -2.23 -27.50 -64.47
N LEU A 9 -2.12 -26.29 -63.93
CA LEU A 9 -2.08 -26.02 -62.49
C LEU A 9 -3.48 -26.26 -61.91
N ALA A 10 -3.69 -27.42 -61.29
CA ALA A 10 -4.86 -27.70 -60.46
C ALA A 10 -4.62 -27.12 -59.05
N VAL A 11 -5.17 -25.93 -58.79
CA VAL A 11 -5.36 -25.43 -57.41
C VAL A 11 -6.59 -26.12 -56.84
N ALA A 12 -6.37 -27.11 -55.98
CA ALA A 12 -7.42 -27.72 -55.18
C ALA A 12 -6.91 -27.91 -53.75
N ALA A 13 -7.33 -27.05 -52.84
CA ALA A 13 -7.33 -27.33 -51.41
C ALA A 13 -8.34 -26.42 -50.66
N PRO A 14 -9.60 -26.87 -50.46
CA PRO A 14 -10.39 -26.43 -49.33
C PRO A 14 -10.38 -27.57 -48.30
N GLY A 15 -9.38 -27.58 -47.42
CA GLY A 15 -9.32 -28.47 -46.27
C GLY A 15 -9.50 -27.63 -45.01
N ALA A 16 -10.75 -27.44 -44.57
CA ALA A 16 -11.05 -26.82 -43.30
C ALA A 16 -10.40 -27.61 -42.17
N ALA A 17 -9.37 -27.04 -41.54
CA ALA A 17 -8.82 -27.58 -40.31
C ALA A 17 -9.88 -27.40 -39.21
N LEU A 18 -10.55 -28.49 -38.85
CA LEU A 18 -11.40 -28.56 -37.67
C LEU A 18 -10.50 -28.38 -36.44
N ALA A 19 -10.53 -27.18 -35.87
CA ALA A 19 -10.03 -26.91 -34.53
C ALA A 19 -10.88 -27.71 -33.54
N GLN A 20 -10.43 -28.91 -33.17
CA GLN A 20 -11.02 -29.66 -32.08
C GLN A 20 -10.55 -29.00 -30.77
N SER A 21 -11.35 -28.08 -30.24
CA SER A 21 -11.21 -27.64 -28.85
C SER A 21 -11.39 -28.87 -27.95
N PRO A 22 -10.44 -29.23 -27.07
CA PRO A 22 -10.73 -30.19 -26.03
C PRO A 22 -11.85 -29.57 -25.19
N ALA A 23 -13.03 -30.18 -25.23
CA ALA A 23 -14.07 -29.92 -24.27
C ALA A 23 -13.46 -30.18 -22.90
N ALA A 24 -13.07 -29.11 -22.22
CA ALA A 24 -12.66 -29.17 -20.83
C ALA A 24 -13.84 -29.77 -20.09
N SER A 25 -13.72 -31.06 -19.76
CA SER A 25 -14.58 -31.72 -18.80
C SER A 25 -14.42 -30.94 -17.51
N ALA A 26 -15.35 -30.02 -17.27
CA ALA A 26 -15.48 -29.37 -15.98
C ALA A 26 -15.59 -30.52 -14.97
N PRO A 27 -14.71 -30.61 -13.96
CA PRO A 27 -14.97 -31.52 -12.88
C PRO A 27 -16.35 -31.11 -12.34
N THR A 28 -17.31 -32.02 -12.44
CA THR A 28 -18.54 -31.90 -11.65
C THR A 28 -18.03 -31.73 -10.23
N ALA A 29 -18.11 -30.50 -9.73
CA ALA A 29 -17.95 -30.21 -8.33
C ALA A 29 -19.08 -30.99 -7.67
N GLN A 30 -18.82 -32.26 -7.40
CA GLN A 30 -19.56 -33.05 -6.46
C GLN A 30 -19.40 -32.22 -5.20
N GLN A 31 -20.40 -31.37 -4.93
CA GLN A 31 -20.64 -30.84 -3.62
C GLN A 31 -20.99 -32.06 -2.80
N GLN A 32 -19.96 -32.80 -2.44
CA GLN A 32 -20.00 -33.87 -1.47
C GLN A 32 -20.79 -33.23 -0.33
N ILE A 33 -21.92 -33.84 0.02
CA ILE A 33 -22.74 -33.41 1.15
C ILE A 33 -21.87 -33.71 2.38
N GLU A 34 -20.85 -32.87 2.55
CA GLU A 34 -20.01 -32.82 3.71
C GLU A 34 -20.99 -32.42 4.81
N ASN A 35 -20.99 -33.14 5.94
CA ASN A 35 -21.77 -32.78 7.12
C ASN A 35 -21.20 -31.49 7.71
N ALA A 36 -21.23 -30.42 6.92
CA ALA A 36 -20.56 -29.16 7.07
C ALA A 36 -21.61 -28.07 7.20
N ARG A 37 -21.57 -27.40 8.34
CA ARG A 37 -22.48 -26.30 8.64
C ARG A 37 -21.69 -25.06 8.99
N ILE A 38 -22.27 -23.91 8.68
CA ILE A 38 -21.68 -22.62 9.05
C ILE A 38 -22.17 -22.28 10.45
N GLU A 39 -21.22 -22.08 11.36
CA GLU A 39 -21.49 -21.60 12.70
C GLU A 39 -20.65 -20.34 12.99
N TYR A 40 -20.88 -19.74 14.15
CA TYR A 40 -20.14 -18.57 14.61
C TYR A 40 -19.28 -18.94 15.82
N ALA A 41 -18.02 -18.52 15.75
CA ALA A 41 -17.07 -18.55 16.84
C ALA A 41 -16.90 -17.16 17.46
N GLN A 42 -16.54 -17.12 18.74
CA GLN A 42 -16.21 -15.87 19.43
C GLN A 42 -14.74 -15.55 19.20
N VAL A 43 -14.45 -14.35 18.70
CA VAL A 43 -13.07 -13.90 18.53
C VAL A 43 -12.52 -13.46 19.88
N LEU A 44 -11.31 -13.90 20.21
CA LEU A 44 -10.59 -13.52 21.42
C LEU A 44 -9.57 -12.42 21.12
N ARG A 45 -8.83 -12.55 20.01
CA ARG A 45 -7.81 -11.58 19.59
C ARG A 45 -7.65 -11.58 18.07
N ALA A 46 -7.44 -10.41 17.48
CA ALA A 46 -7.06 -10.23 16.08
C ALA A 46 -5.82 -9.33 15.99
N GLU A 47 -4.67 -9.92 15.71
CA GLU A 47 -3.40 -9.20 15.58
C GLU A 47 -3.08 -8.94 14.09
N PRO A 48 -2.91 -7.68 13.66
CA PRO A 48 -2.53 -7.38 12.28
C PRO A 48 -1.08 -7.81 11.99
N VAL A 49 -0.90 -8.51 10.88
CA VAL A 49 0.40 -8.91 10.35
C VAL A 49 0.83 -7.86 9.33
N TYR A 50 1.86 -7.09 9.66
CA TYR A 50 2.39 -6.05 8.77
C TYR A 50 3.49 -6.58 7.85
N GLN A 51 3.50 -6.08 6.61
CA GLN A 51 4.61 -6.22 5.68
C GLN A 51 5.38 -4.91 5.60
N THR A 52 6.70 -4.97 5.79
CA THR A 52 7.62 -3.84 5.62
C THR A 52 8.07 -3.76 4.16
N LEU A 53 7.76 -2.66 3.50
CA LEU A 53 8.20 -2.34 2.15
C LEU A 53 9.22 -1.21 2.21
N ARG A 54 10.40 -1.40 1.61
CA ARG A 54 11.41 -0.33 1.50
C ARG A 54 11.27 0.36 0.15
N ALA A 55 11.20 1.69 0.15
CA ALA A 55 11.17 2.49 -1.06
C ALA A 55 12.08 3.71 -0.91
N THR A 56 12.83 4.02 -1.96
CA THR A 56 13.66 5.23 -2.04
C THR A 56 12.82 6.37 -2.60
N SER A 57 12.66 7.45 -1.84
CA SER A 57 11.97 8.66 -2.29
C SER A 57 12.95 9.83 -2.30
N MET A 58 12.96 10.60 -3.38
CA MET A 58 13.78 11.81 -3.49
C MET A 58 13.14 12.90 -2.65
N VAL A 59 13.81 13.33 -1.57
CA VAL A 59 13.33 14.40 -0.68
C VAL A 59 14.33 15.56 -0.76
N GLU A 60 13.81 16.78 -0.84
CA GLU A 60 14.63 17.98 -0.77
C GLU A 60 15.15 18.19 0.65
N ARG A 61 16.48 18.26 0.81
CA ARG A 61 17.11 18.55 2.08
C ARG A 61 17.92 19.84 1.96
N CYS A 62 17.50 20.85 2.70
CA CYS A 62 18.19 22.13 2.81
C CYS A 62 19.09 22.13 4.04
N GLU A 63 20.33 22.58 3.89
CA GLU A 63 21.21 22.84 5.03
C GLU A 63 20.82 24.19 5.65
N ALA A 64 20.58 24.21 6.97
CA ALA A 64 20.21 25.43 7.67
C ALA A 64 21.44 26.31 7.87
N THR A 65 21.69 27.23 6.94
CA THR A 65 22.75 28.24 7.09
C THR A 65 22.28 29.29 8.10
N THR A 66 22.72 29.18 9.36
CA THR A 66 22.57 30.27 10.32
C THR A 66 23.91 30.97 10.52
N PRO A 67 24.12 32.19 9.97
CA PRO A 67 25.08 33.10 10.55
C PRO A 67 24.34 33.90 11.63
N VAL A 68 24.35 33.40 12.87
CA VAL A 68 24.04 34.26 14.02
C VAL A 68 25.27 35.14 14.25
N THR A 69 25.39 36.24 13.50
CA THR A 69 26.28 37.32 13.88
C THR A 69 25.68 37.99 15.10
N ALA A 70 26.01 37.47 16.29
CA ALA A 70 25.90 38.23 17.52
C ALA A 70 26.88 39.39 17.39
N ASP A 71 26.42 40.52 16.85
CA ASP A 71 27.23 41.72 16.79
C ASP A 71 27.30 42.32 18.19
N SER A 72 28.22 41.79 18.97
CA SER A 72 28.67 42.32 20.23
C SER A 72 29.67 43.44 19.99
N GLN A 73 29.25 44.64 19.54
CA GLN A 73 30.14 45.80 19.72
C GLN A 73 29.52 47.22 19.67
N ARG A 74 29.38 47.78 20.88
CA ARG A 74 29.92 49.08 21.33
C ARG A 74 29.34 50.40 20.79
N ARG A 75 29.06 51.23 21.82
CA ARG A 75 29.40 52.66 21.99
C ARG A 75 28.59 53.67 21.19
N GLY A 76 28.01 54.61 21.95
CA GLY A 76 27.99 56.00 21.53
C GLY A 76 26.78 56.76 21.99
N PHE A 77 26.95 57.56 23.03
CA PHE A 77 26.02 58.58 23.48
C PHE A 77 25.57 59.48 22.31
N ALA A 78 24.26 59.53 22.02
CA ALA A 78 23.66 60.60 21.23
C ALA A 78 22.46 61.16 22.00
N ARG A 79 22.56 62.44 22.27
CA ARG A 79 21.72 63.24 23.17
C ARG A 79 20.34 63.49 22.56
N VAL A 80 19.32 63.37 23.41
CA VAL A 80 18.12 64.23 23.50
C VAL A 80 17.86 65.16 22.31
N VAL A 81 16.93 64.74 21.46
CA VAL A 81 15.92 65.55 20.75
C VAL A 81 14.68 64.66 20.78
N GLY A 82 13.58 65.00 21.42
CA GLY A 82 12.83 66.24 21.32
C GLY A 82 11.40 65.75 21.09
N ALA A 83 10.50 66.12 21.99
CA ALA A 83 9.09 65.76 21.95
C ALA A 83 8.46 66.01 20.57
N VAL A 84 7.33 65.35 20.34
CA VAL A 84 6.38 65.55 19.23
C VAL A 84 6.79 65.00 17.86
N LYS A 85 6.82 63.68 17.76
CA LYS A 85 6.45 63.00 16.50
C LYS A 85 5.65 61.73 16.81
N ASP A 86 4.56 61.94 17.55
CA ASP A 86 3.65 60.91 18.04
C ASP A 86 2.26 61.01 17.38
N VAL A 87 2.21 61.57 16.17
CA VAL A 87 0.99 61.62 15.34
C VAL A 87 1.44 61.53 13.89
N LEU A 88 1.15 60.42 13.22
CA LEU A 88 1.54 60.07 11.84
C LEU A 88 2.87 59.33 11.68
N ARG A 89 2.99 58.15 12.29
CA ARG A 89 3.44 56.97 11.54
C ARG A 89 2.64 55.78 12.04
N SER A 90 1.91 55.16 11.11
CA SER A 90 1.30 53.86 11.27
C SER A 90 2.29 52.92 11.96
N ASP A 91 1.86 52.26 13.02
CA ASP A 91 2.43 50.97 13.40
C ASP A 91 2.17 50.00 12.24
N ASP A 92 3.00 50.11 11.20
CA ASP A 92 3.51 48.91 10.56
C ASP A 92 4.32 48.22 11.66
N GLU A 93 3.64 47.38 12.43
CA GLU A 93 4.27 46.23 13.05
C GLU A 93 4.87 45.46 11.89
N LYS A 94 6.10 45.84 11.53
CA LYS A 94 6.97 45.03 10.69
C LYS A 94 7.25 43.81 11.54
N VAL A 95 6.31 42.87 11.49
CA VAL A 95 6.61 41.45 11.58
C VAL A 95 7.86 41.34 10.73
N GLU A 96 9.01 41.11 11.37
CA GLU A 96 10.12 40.54 10.63
C GLU A 96 9.55 39.23 10.11
N GLU A 97 9.05 39.31 8.88
CA GLU A 97 8.80 38.18 8.03
C GLU A 97 10.16 37.49 8.05
N VAL A 98 10.30 36.50 8.93
CA VAL A 98 11.39 35.56 8.90
C VAL A 98 11.31 35.00 7.49
N ASP A 99 12.17 35.53 6.61
CA ASP A 99 12.25 35.15 5.22
C ASP A 99 12.17 33.62 5.21
N ARG A 100 11.12 33.09 4.56
CA ARG A 100 10.80 31.67 4.52
C ARG A 100 12.07 30.91 4.12
N SER A 101 12.84 30.45 5.11
CA SER A 101 14.21 29.95 4.95
C SER A 101 14.99 30.65 3.83
N ALA A 102 15.67 31.76 4.16
CA ALA A 102 16.69 32.33 3.28
C ALA A 102 17.56 31.20 2.67
N GLY A 103 17.60 31.17 1.33
CA GLY A 103 18.00 30.02 0.53
C GLY A 103 19.34 29.39 0.91
N GLY A 104 19.29 28.35 1.73
CA GLY A 104 20.39 27.40 1.85
C GLY A 104 20.47 26.52 0.60
N ASP A 105 21.62 25.91 0.35
CA ASP A 105 21.81 24.95 -0.73
C ASP A 105 20.92 23.71 -0.49
N CYS A 106 19.74 23.69 -1.11
CA CYS A 106 18.83 22.57 -1.08
C CYS A 106 19.22 21.55 -2.15
N ARG A 107 19.34 20.27 -1.76
CA ARG A 107 19.62 19.17 -2.69
C ARG A 107 18.62 18.03 -2.56
N MET A 108 18.25 17.45 -3.70
CA MET A 108 17.43 16.24 -3.74
C MET A 108 18.28 15.05 -3.30
N VAL A 109 17.94 14.47 -2.16
CA VAL A 109 18.63 13.29 -1.62
C VAL A 109 17.70 12.07 -1.64
N PRO A 110 18.17 10.89 -2.09
CA PRO A 110 17.40 9.67 -1.96
C PRO A 110 17.31 9.30 -0.48
N VAL A 111 16.10 9.31 0.07
CA VAL A 111 15.83 8.86 1.44
C VAL A 111 15.10 7.53 1.38
N GLU A 112 15.66 6.51 2.04
CA GLU A 112 14.98 5.24 2.25
C GLU A 112 13.81 5.44 3.22
N ARG A 113 12.61 5.07 2.80
CA ARG A 113 11.41 5.04 3.62
C ARG A 113 10.91 3.62 3.78
N GLU A 114 10.61 3.23 5.01
CA GLU A 114 9.96 1.96 5.34
C GLU A 114 8.45 2.18 5.45
N PHE A 115 7.67 1.52 4.60
CA PHE A 115 6.22 1.51 4.63
C PHE A 115 5.72 0.21 5.24
N ARG A 116 4.83 0.31 6.22
CA ARG A 116 4.20 -0.87 6.84
C ARG A 116 2.74 -0.94 6.44
N ARG A 117 2.34 -2.05 5.81
CA ARG A 117 0.93 -2.31 5.45
C ARG A 117 0.43 -3.61 6.09
N PRO A 118 -0.77 -3.66 6.69
CA PRO A 118 -1.36 -4.93 7.11
C PRO A 118 -1.64 -5.80 5.89
N ILE A 119 -1.18 -7.06 5.92
CA ILE A 119 -1.43 -8.05 4.85
C ILE A 119 -2.37 -9.17 5.30
N ALA A 120 -2.46 -9.41 6.60
CA ALA A 120 -3.29 -10.45 7.19
C ALA A 120 -3.59 -10.12 8.65
N TYR A 121 -4.46 -10.92 9.25
CA TYR A 121 -4.78 -10.90 10.67
C TYR A 121 -4.56 -12.30 11.23
N ASP A 122 -3.73 -12.43 12.26
CA ASP A 122 -3.64 -13.63 13.06
C ASP A 122 -4.78 -13.59 14.09
N VAL A 123 -5.73 -14.50 13.95
CA VAL A 123 -6.99 -14.49 14.70
C VAL A 123 -7.02 -15.69 15.63
N ASP A 124 -7.06 -15.42 16.93
CA ASP A 124 -7.33 -16.40 17.97
C ASP A 124 -8.82 -16.37 18.29
N TYR A 125 -9.51 -17.51 18.15
CA TYR A 125 -10.95 -17.63 18.38
C TYR A 125 -11.30 -18.88 19.17
N VAL A 126 -12.45 -18.86 19.82
CA VAL A 126 -12.99 -19.99 20.57
C VAL A 126 -14.28 -20.49 19.93
N TYR A 127 -14.34 -21.79 19.69
CA TYR A 127 -15.53 -22.47 19.20
C TYR A 127 -15.83 -23.65 20.12
N LYS A 128 -17.03 -23.69 20.69
CA LYS A 128 -17.48 -24.72 21.64
C LYS A 128 -16.46 -25.01 22.77
N GLY A 129 -15.78 -23.97 23.26
CA GLY A 129 -14.80 -24.06 24.36
C GLY A 129 -13.37 -24.40 23.92
N VAL A 130 -13.14 -24.77 22.67
CA VAL A 130 -11.80 -25.07 22.13
C VAL A 130 -11.25 -23.83 21.44
N LYS A 131 -9.97 -23.51 21.72
CA LYS A 131 -9.26 -22.38 21.12
C LYS A 131 -8.58 -22.81 19.83
N TYR A 132 -8.68 -21.97 18.82
CA TYR A 132 -8.08 -22.15 17.50
C TYR A 132 -7.39 -20.86 17.08
N ARG A 133 -6.41 -20.98 16.18
CA ARG A 133 -5.70 -19.86 15.56
C ARG A 133 -5.75 -20.02 14.04
N SER A 134 -6.16 -18.98 13.34
CA SER A 134 -6.21 -18.93 11.88
C SER A 134 -5.70 -17.59 11.36
N ARG A 135 -5.15 -17.57 10.15
CA ARG A 135 -4.71 -16.35 9.48
C ARG A 135 -5.75 -15.92 8.44
N LEU A 136 -6.30 -14.72 8.58
CA LEU A 136 -7.34 -14.17 7.71
C LEU A 136 -6.82 -13.00 6.87
N PRO A 137 -7.35 -12.80 5.64
CA PRO A 137 -6.97 -11.66 4.81
C PRO A 137 -7.69 -10.36 5.19
N TYR A 138 -8.72 -10.43 6.02
CA TYR A 138 -9.52 -9.29 6.49
C TYR A 138 -9.73 -9.38 8.00
N ASP A 139 -10.09 -8.24 8.60
CA ASP A 139 -10.42 -8.16 10.03
C ASP A 139 -11.75 -8.89 10.29
N PRO A 140 -11.78 -9.94 11.15
CA PRO A 140 -13.00 -10.67 11.48
C PRO A 140 -13.96 -9.90 12.42
N GLY A 141 -13.49 -8.85 13.10
CA GLY A 141 -14.24 -8.21 14.18
C GLY A 141 -14.48 -9.16 15.38
N ASN A 142 -15.66 -9.06 16.01
CA ASN A 142 -15.96 -9.78 17.27
C ASN A 142 -16.45 -11.22 17.07
N ARG A 143 -16.90 -11.61 15.87
CA ARG A 143 -17.49 -12.94 15.60
C ARG A 143 -16.98 -13.47 14.27
N LEU A 144 -16.46 -14.70 14.30
CA LEU A 144 -15.90 -15.35 13.12
C LEU A 144 -16.86 -16.41 12.58
N ARG A 145 -17.12 -16.39 11.26
CA ARG A 145 -17.86 -17.45 10.57
C ARG A 145 -16.93 -18.65 10.38
N VAL A 146 -17.28 -19.79 10.95
CA VAL A 146 -16.51 -21.03 10.87
C VAL A 146 -17.31 -22.10 10.13
N ARG A 147 -16.63 -22.87 9.26
CA ARG A 147 -17.21 -24.08 8.65
C ARG A 147 -16.81 -25.27 9.51
N VAL A 148 -17.81 -25.96 10.04
CA VAL A 148 -17.62 -27.10 10.92
C VAL A 148 -18.07 -28.35 10.19
N SER A 149 -17.13 -29.18 9.77
CA SER A 149 -17.38 -30.53 9.25
C SER A 149 -17.17 -31.57 10.34
N VAL A 150 -18.07 -32.54 10.42
CA VAL A 150 -17.98 -33.66 11.36
C VAL A 150 -17.85 -34.95 10.57
N THR A 151 -16.79 -35.70 10.84
CA THR A 151 -16.52 -37.00 10.21
C THR A 151 -16.44 -38.06 11.31
N PRO A 152 -17.25 -39.13 11.24
CA PRO A 152 -17.15 -40.22 12.20
C PRO A 152 -15.85 -41.01 12.00
N ILE A 153 -15.27 -41.49 13.10
CA ILE A 153 -14.12 -42.40 13.07
C ILE A 153 -14.68 -43.83 13.15
N VAL A 154 -14.37 -44.67 12.17
CA VAL A 154 -14.77 -46.09 12.15
C VAL A 154 -13.53 -46.92 12.47
N GLU A 155 -13.53 -47.56 13.64
CA GLU A 155 -12.47 -48.49 14.01
C GLU A 155 -12.69 -49.83 13.28
N PRO A 156 -11.65 -50.44 12.66
CA PRO A 156 -11.77 -51.77 12.09
C PRO A 156 -11.97 -52.77 13.24
N ARG A 157 -13.09 -53.52 13.18
CA ARG A 157 -13.41 -54.60 14.11
C ARG A 157 -12.63 -55.87 13.79
#